data_AF-A0AAE9SHL8-F1
#
_entry.id   AF-A0AAE9SHL8-F1
#
_cell.length_a   1.000
_cell.length_b   1.000
_cell.length_c   1.000
_cell.angle_alpha   90.00
_cell.angle_beta   90.00
_cell.angle_gamma   90.00
#
_symmetry.space_group_name_H-M   'P 1'
#
loop_
_entity.id
_entity.type
_entity.pdbx_description
1 polymer ?
#
loop_
_entity_poly.entity_id
_entity_poly.type
_entity_poly.pdbx_seq_one_letter_code
_entity_poly.pdbx_strand_id
1 'polypeptide(L)'
;MERIAVAGNIEAPIYKFLLDKGFKISIQGEYWVAKNNNFEAIADNIIELAGIIYLRENKGKNWKASDDVIDNYIDFLKMNEK
;
A
#
# COMPACT_ATOMS: atom_id res chain seq x y z
N MET A 1 -14.44 -6.50 21.48
CA MET A 1 -13.41 -5.96 20.57
C MET A 1 -13.02 -7.07 19.64
N GLU A 2 -13.15 -6.85 18.34
CA GLU A 2 -12.72 -7.83 17.34
C GLU A 2 -11.19 -7.78 17.20
N ARG A 3 -10.52 -8.94 17.16
CA ARG A 3 -9.08 -9.04 16.93
C ARG A 3 -8.86 -9.71 15.57
N ILE A 4 -8.44 -8.92 14.61
CA ILE A 4 -8.12 -9.40 13.26
C ILE A 4 -6.60 -9.58 13.18
N ALA A 5 -6.16 -10.78 12.86
CA ALA A 5 -4.77 -11.07 12.53
C ALA A 5 -4.65 -11.28 11.01
N VAL A 6 -3.44 -11.14 10.47
CA VAL A 6 -3.19 -11.53 9.08
C VAL A 6 -3.44 -13.04 8.96
N ALA A 7 -4.64 -13.42 8.54
CA ALA A 7 -4.86 -14.71 7.92
C ALA A 7 -4.26 -14.62 6.52
N GLY A 8 -3.60 -15.67 6.03
CA GLY A 8 -2.89 -15.68 4.74
C GLY A 8 -3.76 -15.50 3.48
N ASN A 9 -4.86 -14.76 3.57
CA ASN A 9 -5.81 -14.49 2.51
C ASN A 9 -5.99 -12.99 2.19
N ILE A 10 -5.20 -12.06 2.77
CA ILE A 10 -5.45 -10.62 2.61
C ILE A 10 -5.31 -10.10 1.18
N GLU A 11 -4.51 -10.78 0.35
CA GLU A 11 -4.23 -10.34 -1.02
C GLU A 11 -5.46 -10.40 -1.93
N ALA A 12 -6.29 -11.46 -1.84
CA ALA A 12 -7.47 -11.61 -2.69
C ALA A 12 -8.57 -10.55 -2.41
N PRO A 13 -8.94 -10.24 -1.15
CA PRO A 13 -9.78 -9.10 -0.81
C PRO A 13 -9.20 -7.78 -1.29
N ILE A 14 -7.88 -7.57 -1.18
CA ILE A 14 -7.23 -6.35 -1.69
C ILE A 14 -7.40 -6.26 -3.21
N TYR A 15 -7.13 -7.33 -3.95
CA TYR A 15 -7.33 -7.37 -5.40
C TYR A 15 -8.75 -6.98 -5.79
N LYS A 16 -9.74 -7.62 -5.17
CA LYS A 16 -11.15 -7.32 -5.43
C LYS A 16 -11.50 -5.87 -5.08
N PHE A 17 -11.03 -5.38 -3.95
CA PHE A 17 -11.26 -4.00 -3.52
C PHE A 17 -10.68 -2.97 -4.50
N LEU A 18 -9.47 -3.19 -5.03
CA LEU A 18 -8.86 -2.29 -6.01
C LEU A 18 -9.62 -2.29 -7.35
N LEU A 19 -10.10 -3.46 -7.80
CA LEU A 19 -10.97 -3.52 -8.98
C LEU A 19 -12.27 -2.74 -8.77
N ASP A 20 -12.90 -2.87 -7.60
CA ASP A 20 -14.14 -2.16 -7.26
C ASP A 20 -13.93 -0.64 -7.17
N LYS A 21 -12.71 -0.19 -6.87
CA LYS A 21 -12.29 1.22 -6.97
C LYS A 21 -12.01 1.70 -8.40
N GLY A 22 -12.18 0.85 -9.41
CA GLY A 22 -11.97 1.18 -10.81
C GLY A 22 -10.50 1.16 -11.25
N PHE A 23 -9.60 0.53 -10.48
CA PHE A 23 -8.25 0.26 -10.95
C PHE A 23 -8.24 -0.94 -11.89
N LYS A 24 -7.44 -0.83 -12.95
CA LYS A 24 -6.98 -1.97 -13.74
C LYS A 24 -5.66 -2.45 -13.15
N ILE A 25 -5.59 -3.75 -12.85
CA ILE A 25 -4.41 -4.38 -12.26
C ILE A 25 -3.68 -5.19 -13.33
N SER A 26 -2.35 -5.04 -13.40
CA SER A 26 -1.48 -5.85 -14.28
C SER A 26 -0.14 -6.14 -13.62
N ILE A 27 0.58 -7.12 -14.16
CA ILE A 27 1.97 -7.42 -13.80
C ILE A 27 2.86 -6.95 -14.95
N GLN A 28 3.90 -6.17 -14.63
CA GLN A 28 4.87 -5.66 -15.61
C GLN A 28 6.28 -6.03 -15.13
N GLY A 29 6.85 -7.08 -15.72
CA GLY A 29 8.08 -7.68 -15.21
C GLY A 29 7.83 -8.30 -13.83
N GLU A 30 8.52 -7.81 -12.82
CA GLU A 30 8.41 -8.28 -11.43
C GLU A 30 7.44 -7.42 -10.58
N TYR A 31 6.90 -6.33 -11.16
CA TYR A 31 6.09 -5.37 -10.41
C TYR A 31 4.60 -5.53 -10.64
N TRP A 32 3.83 -5.29 -9.58
CA TRP A 32 2.39 -5.07 -9.63
C TRP A 32 2.09 -3.62 -10.00
N VAL A 33 1.15 -3.42 -10.92
CA VAL A 33 0.72 -2.09 -11.38
C VAL A 33 -0.79 -1.95 -11.22
N ALA A 34 -1.23 -0.86 -10.59
CA ALA A 34 -2.63 -0.45 -10.52
C ALA A 34 -2.82 0.90 -11.20
N LYS A 35 -3.72 0.96 -12.18
CA LYS A 35 -3.97 2.18 -12.96
C LYS A 35 -5.45 2.53 -13.04
N ASN A 36 -5.78 3.79 -12.82
CA ASN A 36 -7.10 4.34 -13.13
C ASN A 36 -6.96 5.69 -13.88
N ASN A 37 -8.05 6.44 -14.02
CA ASN A 37 -8.04 7.73 -14.73
C ASN A 37 -7.27 8.83 -13.99
N ASN A 38 -6.99 8.66 -12.69
CA ASN A 38 -6.39 9.68 -11.84
C ASN A 38 -4.88 9.50 -11.67
N PHE A 39 -4.42 8.26 -11.50
CA PHE A 39 -3.01 7.94 -11.32
C PHE A 39 -2.69 6.46 -11.55
N GLU A 40 -1.40 6.16 -11.52
CA GLU A 40 -0.80 4.82 -11.58
C GLU A 40 0.05 4.61 -10.33
N ALA A 41 -0.08 3.43 -9.72
CA ALA A 41 0.75 2.97 -8.61
C ALA A 41 1.48 1.69 -9.02
N ILE A 42 2.71 1.54 -8.53
CA ILE A 42 3.60 0.41 -8.84
C ILE A 42 4.25 -0.05 -7.52
N ALA A 43 4.29 -1.35 -7.27
CA ALA A 43 4.89 -1.94 -6.07
C ALA A 43 5.30 -3.41 -6.29
N ASP A 44 6.05 -3.99 -5.35
CA ASP A 44 6.54 -5.38 -5.46
C ASP A 44 5.43 -6.41 -5.20
N ASN A 45 4.42 -6.03 -4.44
CA ASN A 45 3.25 -6.86 -4.16
C ASN A 45 1.97 -6.03 -4.04
N ILE A 46 0.84 -6.73 -4.01
CA ILE A 46 -0.47 -6.09 -3.98
C ILE A 46 -0.79 -5.38 -2.65
N ILE A 47 -0.14 -5.77 -1.55
CA ILE A 47 -0.32 -5.17 -0.23
C ILE A 47 0.30 -3.77 -0.21
N GLU A 48 1.55 -3.65 -0.68
CA GLU A 48 2.23 -2.38 -0.85
C GLU A 48 1.49 -1.47 -1.83
N LEU A 49 1.00 -2.03 -2.94
CA LEU A 49 0.20 -1.31 -3.92
C LEU A 49 -1.03 -0.66 -3.27
N ALA A 50 -1.76 -1.41 -2.45
CA ALA A 50 -2.89 -0.91 -1.70
C ALA A 50 -2.49 0.15 -0.67
N GLY A 51 -1.33 0.00 -0.03
CA GLY A 51 -0.75 1.00 0.88
C GLY A 51 -0.48 2.34 0.19
N ILE A 52 0.18 2.32 -0.98
CA ILE A 52 0.46 3.52 -1.78
C ILE A 52 -0.86 4.20 -2.20
N ILE A 53 -1.82 3.42 -2.71
CA ILE A 53 -3.13 3.94 -3.13
C ILE A 53 -3.86 4.58 -1.95
N TYR A 54 -3.90 3.90 -0.80
CA TYR A 54 -4.54 4.41 0.42
C TYR A 54 -3.92 5.74 0.87
N LEU A 55 -2.59 5.84 0.90
CA LEU A 55 -1.89 7.08 1.24
C LEU A 55 -2.19 8.18 0.23
N ARG A 56 -2.14 7.86 -1.08
CA ARG A 56 -2.39 8.83 -2.16
C ARG A 56 -3.82 9.39 -2.13
N GLU A 57 -4.80 8.56 -1.82
CA GLU A 57 -6.22 8.95 -1.73
C GLU A 57 -6.50 9.79 -0.48
N ASN A 58 -5.87 9.47 0.67
CA ASN A 58 -6.12 10.17 1.94
C ASN A 58 -5.25 11.43 2.16
N LYS A 59 -4.05 11.47 1.58
CA LYS A 59 -3.07 12.56 1.77
C LYS A 59 -2.85 13.41 0.53
N GLY A 60 -3.40 13.02 -0.62
CA GLY A 60 -3.22 13.76 -1.87
C GLY A 60 -1.84 13.55 -2.49
N LYS A 61 -1.40 14.49 -3.34
CA LYS A 61 -0.17 14.34 -4.15
C LYS A 61 1.09 14.26 -3.28
N ASN A 62 1.07 14.88 -2.11
CA ASN A 62 2.19 14.99 -1.18
C ASN A 62 2.10 13.92 -0.08
N TRP A 63 1.76 12.68 -0.46
CA TRP A 63 1.53 11.58 0.50
C TRP A 63 2.81 11.05 1.15
N LYS A 64 3.98 11.36 0.58
CA LYS A 64 5.28 10.94 1.10
C LYS A 64 5.56 11.61 2.44
N ALA A 65 6.21 10.87 3.34
CA ALA A 65 6.67 11.37 4.61
C ALA A 65 7.84 12.36 4.43
N SER A 66 8.00 13.28 5.39
CA SER A 66 9.22 14.09 5.53
C SER A 66 10.35 13.28 6.17
N ASP A 67 11.57 13.76 6.04
CA ASP A 67 12.77 13.11 6.60
C ASP A 67 12.63 12.87 8.11
N ASP A 68 12.17 13.87 8.88
CA ASP A 68 11.94 13.71 10.34
C ASP A 68 10.95 12.58 10.68
N VAL A 69 9.93 12.34 9.84
CA VAL A 69 8.97 11.26 10.07
C VAL A 69 9.60 9.90 9.74
N ILE A 70 10.46 9.86 8.73
CA ILE A 70 11.22 8.66 8.36
C ILE A 70 12.21 8.30 9.46
N ASP A 71 12.96 9.27 9.99
CA ASP A 71 13.92 9.06 11.08
C ASP A 71 13.22 8.52 12.33
N ASN A 72 12.10 9.13 12.73
CA ASN A 72 11.30 8.64 13.84
C ASN A 72 10.78 7.21 13.64
N TYR A 73 10.39 6.85 12.41
CA TYR A 73 9.95 5.49 12.09
C TYR A 73 11.10 4.48 12.17
N ILE A 74 12.29 4.84 11.66
CA ILE A 74 13.49 4.00 11.73
C ILE A 74 13.88 3.75 13.19
N ASP A 75 13.86 4.78 14.04
CA ASP A 75 14.20 4.64 15.45
C ASP A 75 13.16 3.79 16.20
N PHE A 76 11.87 3.94 15.88
CA PHE A 76 10.84 3.05 16.39
C PHE A 76 11.12 1.58 16.05
N LEU A 77 11.51 1.27 14.82
CA LEU A 77 11.86 -0.09 14.42
C LEU A 77 13.04 -0.62 15.24
N LYS A 78 14.14 0.13 15.34
CA LYS A 78 15.34 -0.28 16.13
C LYS A 78 15.01 -0.57 17.60
N MET A 79 14.11 0.20 18.20
CA MET A 79 13.73 0.03 19.61
C MET A 79 12.81 -1.17 19.86
N ASN A 80 12.16 -1.68 18.81
CA ASN A 80 11.13 -2.72 18.90
C ASN A 80 11.44 -3.94 18.03
N GLU A 81 12.68 -4.08 17.57
CA GLU A 81 13.13 -5.29 16.89
C GLU A 81 12.84 -6.50 17.78
N LYS A 82 12.25 -7.54 17.18
CA LYS A 82 12.09 -8.86 17.78
C LYS A 82 13.35 -9.68 17.60
#